data_AF-A0A0H2KNU8-F1
#
_entry.id   AF-A0A0H2KNU8-F1
#
_cell.length_a   1.000
_cell.length_b   1.000
_cell.length_c   1.000
_cell.angle_alpha   90.00
_cell.angle_beta   90.00
_cell.angle_gamma   90.00
#
_symmetry.space_group_name_H-M   'P 1'
#
loop_
_entity.id
_entity.type
_entity.pdbx_description
1 polymer ?
#
loop_
_entity_poly.entity_id
_entity_poly.type
_entity_poly.pdbx_seq_one_letter_code
_entity_poly.pdbx_strand_id
1 'polypeptide(L)'
;MLRGMATLNLWADDLEAASAWYAEVLGTEPYYVVPGGYVEFRVGDRQDELGIIARSWSPHPQPEAPGGAIVNWHVDDVRDAFARLLTLGATEYDGVVERGEGTGFVTASVVDPFGNVLGIMQNPHYLEMLEA
;
A
#
# COMPACT_ATOMS: atom_id res chain seq x y z
N MET A 1 6.33 -14.21 -19.75
CA MET A 1 6.10 -14.92 -18.47
C MET A 1 6.51 -13.99 -17.32
N LEU A 2 5.71 -13.86 -16.26
CA LEU A 2 5.96 -12.97 -15.10
C LEU A 2 6.95 -13.61 -14.12
N ARG A 3 7.76 -12.80 -13.41
CA ARG A 3 8.83 -13.27 -12.49
C ARG A 3 8.72 -12.75 -11.05
N GLY A 4 7.76 -11.87 -10.78
CA GLY A 4 7.57 -11.21 -9.49
C GLY A 4 6.81 -9.90 -9.66
N MET A 5 6.35 -9.31 -8.56
CA MET A 5 5.88 -7.93 -8.57
C MET A 5 7.09 -7.01 -8.78
N ALA A 6 7.02 -6.12 -9.76
CA ALA A 6 8.09 -5.17 -10.05
C ALA A 6 7.82 -3.82 -9.39
N THR A 7 6.58 -3.31 -9.50
CA THR A 7 6.15 -2.01 -8.97
C THR A 7 4.65 -1.99 -8.77
N LEU A 8 4.19 -1.39 -7.67
CA LEU A 8 2.82 -0.91 -7.49
C LEU A 8 2.78 0.59 -7.77
N ASN A 9 1.84 1.02 -8.61
CA ASN A 9 1.57 2.44 -8.86
C ASN A 9 0.22 2.83 -8.26
N LEU A 10 0.22 3.94 -7.52
CA LEU A 10 -0.96 4.61 -6.99
C LEU A 10 -1.04 6.04 -7.54
N TRP A 11 -2.22 6.63 -7.52
CA TRP A 11 -2.44 7.96 -8.10
C TRP A 11 -3.02 8.93 -7.09
N ALA A 12 -2.49 10.15 -7.08
CA ALA A 12 -2.96 11.22 -6.22
C ALA A 12 -3.05 12.54 -6.99
N ASP A 13 -4.08 13.33 -6.72
CA ASP A 13 -4.19 14.69 -7.27
C ASP A 13 -3.20 15.64 -6.59
N ASP A 14 -3.01 15.47 -5.27
CA ASP A 14 -2.00 16.16 -4.48
C ASP A 14 -0.82 15.21 -4.20
N LEU A 15 0.20 15.27 -5.06
CA LEU A 15 1.40 14.42 -4.95
C LEU A 15 2.22 14.72 -3.68
N GLU A 16 2.27 15.97 -3.24
CA GLU A 16 3.06 16.37 -2.07
C GLU A 16 2.42 15.84 -0.79
N ALA A 17 1.10 16.02 -0.64
CA ALA A 17 0.35 15.47 0.48
C ALA A 17 0.42 13.93 0.50
N ALA A 18 0.32 13.28 -0.67
CA ALA A 18 0.43 11.83 -0.75
C ALA A 18 1.83 11.33 -0.39
N SER A 19 2.88 11.99 -0.90
CA SER A 19 4.26 11.67 -0.54
C SER A 19 4.48 11.76 0.98
N ALA A 20 3.98 12.82 1.63
CA ALA A 20 4.12 13.01 3.07
C ALA A 20 3.37 11.93 3.87
N TRP A 21 2.14 11.62 3.46
CA TRP A 21 1.33 10.58 4.12
C TRP A 21 1.97 9.20 4.00
N TYR A 22 2.42 8.81 2.80
CA TYR A 22 3.10 7.54 2.61
C TYR A 22 4.45 7.49 3.34
N ALA A 23 5.19 8.59 3.42
CA ALA A 23 6.42 8.65 4.21
C ALA A 23 6.15 8.41 5.71
N GLU A 24 5.06 8.98 6.24
CA GLU A 24 4.63 8.71 7.62
C GLU A 24 4.18 7.26 7.81
N VAL A 25 3.37 6.72 6.90
CA VAL A 25 2.90 5.32 6.95
C VAL A 25 4.07 4.34 6.95
N LEU A 26 5.04 4.55 6.06
CA LEU A 26 6.17 3.66 5.83
C LEU A 26 7.34 3.90 6.80
N GLY A 27 7.39 5.06 7.45
CA GLY A 27 8.50 5.46 8.30
C GLY A 27 9.81 5.75 7.54
N THR A 28 9.73 6.02 6.24
CA THR A 28 10.88 6.35 5.38
C THR A 28 10.51 7.38 4.34
N GLU A 29 11.47 8.22 3.97
CA GLU A 29 11.34 9.17 2.87
C GLU A 29 11.38 8.46 1.50
N PRO A 30 10.78 9.05 0.45
CA PRO A 30 10.95 8.55 -0.92
C PRO A 30 12.43 8.63 -1.32
N TYR A 31 12.91 7.59 -2.00
CA TYR A 31 14.31 7.53 -2.44
C TYR A 31 14.52 8.21 -3.80
N TYR A 32 13.44 8.40 -4.56
CA TYR A 32 13.46 9.04 -5.87
C TYR A 32 12.24 9.95 -6.03
N VAL A 33 12.47 11.15 -6.59
CA VAL A 33 11.47 12.21 -6.72
C VAL A 33 11.60 12.87 -8.08
N VAL A 34 10.49 12.92 -8.83
CA VAL A 34 10.33 13.74 -10.02
C VAL A 34 9.31 14.84 -9.71
N PRO A 35 9.75 16.10 -9.53
CA PRO A 35 8.86 17.19 -9.14
C PRO A 35 7.64 17.33 -10.07
N GLY A 36 6.44 17.28 -9.48
CA GLY A 36 5.16 17.35 -10.19
C GLY A 36 4.79 16.11 -11.01
N GLY A 37 5.62 15.06 -11.01
CA GLY A 37 5.41 13.82 -11.75
C GLY A 37 5.09 12.65 -10.84
N TYR A 38 6.07 12.15 -10.09
CA TYR A 38 5.91 11.00 -9.21
C TYR A 38 7.01 10.92 -8.14
N VAL A 39 6.75 10.14 -7.09
CA VAL A 39 7.73 9.77 -6.05
C VAL A 39 7.76 8.24 -5.90
N GLU A 40 8.90 7.70 -5.50
CA GLU A 40 9.08 6.25 -5.33
C GLU A 40 9.66 5.91 -3.95
N PHE A 41 9.18 4.79 -3.40
CA PHE A 41 9.58 4.22 -2.12
C PHE A 41 10.10 2.80 -2.29
N ARG A 42 11.05 2.43 -1.43
CA ARG A 42 11.43 1.05 -1.18
C ARG A 42 10.80 0.60 0.13
N VAL A 43 9.96 -0.43 0.06
CA VAL A 43 9.12 -0.85 1.17
C VAL A 43 9.55 -2.21 1.71
N GLY A 44 9.69 -2.30 3.03
CA GLY A 44 9.83 -3.56 3.78
C GLY A 44 11.11 -4.37 3.49
N ASP A 45 11.07 -5.64 3.89
CA ASP A 45 12.23 -6.54 3.93
C ASP A 45 12.84 -6.82 2.56
N ARG A 46 12.01 -6.75 1.51
CA ARG A 46 12.40 -7.02 0.13
C ARG A 46 12.64 -5.77 -0.70
N GLN A 47 12.48 -4.59 -0.11
CA GLN A 47 12.64 -3.32 -0.80
C GLN A 47 11.74 -3.28 -2.05
N ASP A 48 10.49 -3.74 -1.88
CA ASP A 48 9.48 -3.75 -2.94
C ASP A 48 9.13 -2.32 -3.35
N GLU A 49 8.82 -2.11 -4.63
CA GLU A 49 8.70 -0.79 -5.21
C GLU A 49 7.26 -0.26 -5.16
N LEU A 50 7.09 0.92 -4.57
CA LEU A 50 5.84 1.67 -4.54
C LEU A 50 6.02 3.06 -5.16
N GLY A 51 5.31 3.33 -6.25
CA GLY A 51 5.24 4.64 -6.90
C GLY A 51 3.93 5.36 -6.58
N ILE A 52 4.03 6.62 -6.17
CA ILE A 52 2.88 7.54 -6.09
C ILE A 52 3.00 8.53 -7.24
N ILE A 53 2.02 8.54 -8.15
CA ILE A 53 2.05 9.28 -9.41
C ILE A 53 1.01 10.40 -9.35
N ALA A 54 1.38 11.60 -9.80
CA ALA A 54 0.43 12.69 -10.00
C ALA A 54 -0.65 12.24 -10.98
N ARG A 55 -1.93 12.38 -10.62
CA ARG A 55 -3.06 11.94 -11.45
C ARG A 55 -3.03 12.56 -12.86
N SER A 56 -2.53 13.78 -12.98
CA SER A 56 -2.34 14.50 -14.25
C SER A 56 -1.33 13.83 -15.21
N TRP A 57 -0.49 12.93 -14.71
CA TRP A 57 0.47 12.13 -15.48
C TRP A 57 -0.05 10.73 -15.82
N SER A 58 -1.27 10.40 -15.42
CA SER A 58 -1.88 9.11 -15.75
C SER A 58 -2.05 8.95 -17.28
N PRO A 59 -1.57 7.87 -17.91
CA PRO A 59 -1.75 7.64 -19.34
C PRO A 59 -3.16 7.12 -19.69
N HIS A 60 -4.01 6.88 -18.69
CA HIS A 60 -5.37 6.40 -18.85
C HIS A 60 -6.33 7.10 -17.86
N PRO A 61 -7.65 7.08 -18.13
CA PRO A 61 -8.64 7.51 -17.14
C PRO A 61 -8.46 6.73 -15.84
N GLN A 62 -8.63 7.42 -14.73
CA GLN A 62 -8.60 6.82 -13.41
C GLN A 62 -10.02 6.61 -12.89
N PRO A 63 -10.27 5.57 -12.08
CA PRO A 63 -11.57 5.35 -11.47
C PRO A 63 -12.02 6.53 -10.62
N GLU A 64 -13.32 6.80 -10.60
CA GLU A 64 -13.95 7.82 -9.74
C GLU A 64 -14.16 7.33 -8.30
N ALA A 65 -14.14 6.02 -8.08
CA ALA A 65 -14.32 5.39 -6.78
C ALA A 65 -13.19 4.38 -6.48
N PRO A 66 -12.81 4.20 -5.20
CA PRO A 66 -11.82 3.20 -4.81
C PRO A 66 -12.24 1.78 -5.21
N GLY A 67 -11.27 0.96 -5.61
CA GLY A 67 -11.48 -0.44 -5.96
C GLY A 67 -10.47 -0.97 -6.96
N GLY A 68 -10.74 -2.15 -7.52
CA GLY A 68 -9.86 -2.83 -8.48
C GLY A 68 -8.96 -3.87 -7.82
N ALA A 69 -7.73 -4.01 -8.32
CA ALA A 69 -6.78 -4.97 -7.77
C ALA A 69 -6.24 -4.48 -6.41
N ILE A 70 -6.20 -5.37 -5.42
CA ILE A 70 -5.67 -5.08 -4.09
C ILE A 70 -4.33 -5.80 -3.95
N VAL A 71 -3.28 -5.03 -3.67
CA VAL A 71 -1.99 -5.56 -3.22
C VAL A 71 -1.99 -5.56 -1.70
N ASN A 72 -1.68 -6.71 -1.10
CA ASN A 72 -1.61 -6.86 0.35
C ASN A 72 -0.15 -6.84 0.81
N TRP A 73 0.20 -5.80 1.56
CA TRP A 73 1.53 -5.65 2.17
C TRP A 73 1.61 -6.44 3.46
N HIS A 74 2.73 -7.14 3.68
CA HIS A 74 2.90 -7.87 4.93
C HIS A 74 3.03 -6.91 6.12
N VAL A 75 2.32 -7.22 7.21
CA VAL A 75 2.47 -6.56 8.51
C VAL A 75 2.46 -7.61 9.62
N ASP A 76 3.19 -7.33 10.71
CA ASP A 76 3.28 -8.25 11.85
C ASP A 76 1.94 -8.42 12.58
N ASP A 77 1.17 -7.34 12.72
CA ASP A 77 -0.19 -7.34 13.29
C ASP A 77 -1.15 -6.50 12.44
N VAL A 78 -2.17 -7.15 11.85
CA VAL A 78 -3.15 -6.44 11.00
C VAL A 78 -4.02 -5.49 11.81
N ARG A 79 -4.38 -5.83 13.05
CA ARG A 79 -5.29 -4.99 13.85
C ARG A 79 -4.63 -3.68 14.22
N ASP A 80 -3.38 -3.75 14.68
CA ASP A 80 -2.61 -2.56 15.04
C ASP A 80 -2.29 -1.70 13.82
N ALA A 81 -1.86 -2.32 12.72
CA ALA A 81 -1.61 -1.60 11.46
C ALA A 81 -2.89 -0.95 10.91
N PHE A 82 -4.01 -1.67 10.92
CA PHE A 82 -5.31 -1.15 10.49
C PHE A 82 -5.75 0.04 11.33
N ALA A 83 -5.70 -0.09 12.67
CA ALA A 83 -6.03 1.01 13.57
C ALA A 83 -5.15 2.23 13.32
N ARG A 84 -3.83 2.04 13.15
CA ARG A 84 -2.91 3.12 12.83
C ARG A 84 -3.27 3.82 11.51
N LEU A 85 -3.55 3.07 10.45
CA LEU A 85 -3.94 3.65 9.16
C LEU A 85 -5.20 4.53 9.28
N LEU A 86 -6.18 4.09 10.07
CA LEU A 86 -7.36 4.91 10.37
C LEU A 86 -7.01 6.19 11.13
N THR A 87 -6.09 6.13 12.10
CA THR A 87 -5.63 7.35 12.81
C THR A 87 -4.90 8.33 11.90
N LEU A 88 -4.27 7.85 10.83
CA LEU A 88 -3.60 8.66 9.81
C LEU A 88 -4.58 9.21 8.76
N GLY A 89 -5.89 9.05 8.95
CA GLY A 89 -6.91 9.64 8.08
C GLY A 89 -7.36 8.75 6.92
N ALA A 90 -6.93 7.49 6.86
CA ALA A 90 -7.53 6.51 5.96
C ALA A 90 -8.93 6.12 6.45
N THR A 91 -9.76 5.59 5.54
CA THR A 91 -11.09 5.05 5.88
C THR A 91 -11.14 3.55 5.64
N GLU A 92 -11.94 2.82 6.40
CA GLU A 92 -12.14 1.38 6.18
C GLU A 92 -12.64 1.10 4.76
N TYR A 93 -12.01 0.14 4.08
CA TYR A 93 -12.51 -0.46 2.84
C TYR A 93 -13.04 -1.87 3.13
N ASP A 94 -12.15 -2.77 3.57
CA ASP A 94 -12.52 -4.06 4.18
C ASP A 94 -11.92 -4.14 5.59
N GLY A 95 -12.77 -4.41 6.59
CA GLY A 95 -12.34 -4.64 7.96
C GLY A 95 -11.42 -5.87 8.12
N VAL A 96 -10.95 -6.09 9.36
CA VAL A 96 -10.04 -7.20 9.68
C VAL A 96 -10.75 -8.55 9.53
N VAL A 97 -10.23 -9.41 8.65
CA VAL A 97 -10.77 -10.74 8.34
C VAL A 97 -9.69 -11.81 8.42
N GLU A 98 -9.92 -12.83 9.23
CA GLU A 98 -9.14 -14.07 9.21
C GLU A 98 -9.52 -14.93 7.98
N ARG A 99 -8.52 -15.34 7.21
CA ARG A 99 -8.67 -16.09 5.96
C ARG A 99 -8.45 -17.58 6.22
N GLY A 100 -9.49 -18.21 6.77
CA GLY A 100 -9.45 -19.62 7.16
C GLY A 100 -8.93 -19.78 8.58
N GLU A 101 -9.67 -20.54 9.38
CA GLU A 101 -9.46 -20.67 10.82
C GLU A 101 -8.10 -21.30 11.15
N GLY A 102 -7.33 -20.63 12.01
CA GLY A 102 -6.06 -21.13 12.53
C GLY A 102 -4.91 -21.12 11.52
N THR A 103 -5.10 -20.53 10.34
CA THR A 103 -4.08 -20.50 9.29
C THR A 103 -3.03 -19.41 9.50
N GLY A 104 -3.35 -18.37 10.29
CA GLY A 104 -2.49 -17.19 10.49
C GLY A 104 -2.60 -16.15 9.37
N PHE A 105 -3.39 -16.39 8.33
CA PHE A 105 -3.63 -15.42 7.26
C PHE A 105 -4.72 -14.45 7.70
N VAL A 106 -4.38 -13.17 7.87
CA VAL A 106 -5.34 -12.12 8.25
C VAL A 106 -5.19 -10.97 7.27
N THR A 107 -6.28 -10.41 6.77
CA THR A 107 -6.26 -9.27 5.83
C THR A 107 -7.12 -8.13 6.34
N ALA A 108 -6.75 -6.91 6.01
CA ALA A 108 -7.62 -5.73 6.04
C ALA A 108 -7.23 -4.79 4.89
N SER A 109 -8.10 -3.85 4.54
CA SER A 109 -7.77 -2.82 3.56
C SER A 109 -8.43 -1.50 3.93
N VAL A 110 -7.74 -0.42 3.61
CA VAL A 110 -8.23 0.96 3.79
C VAL A 110 -8.23 1.68 2.46
N VAL A 111 -9.05 2.71 2.36
CA VAL A 111 -8.90 3.77 1.35
C VAL A 111 -8.03 4.85 1.96
N ASP A 112 -6.91 5.16 1.32
CA ASP A 112 -6.05 6.29 1.72
C ASP A 112 -6.77 7.63 1.48
N PRO A 113 -6.25 8.76 1.99
CA PRO A 113 -6.86 10.08 1.78
C PRO A 113 -6.97 10.53 0.31
N PHE A 114 -6.34 9.80 -0.62
CA PHE A 114 -6.24 10.13 -2.05
C PHE A 114 -7.08 9.20 -2.94
N GLY A 115 -7.83 8.27 -2.32
CA GLY A 115 -8.76 7.37 -3.00
C GLY A 115 -8.15 6.04 -3.46
N ASN A 116 -6.92 5.71 -3.05
CA ASN A 116 -6.29 4.43 -3.37
C ASN A 116 -6.62 3.37 -2.31
N VAL A 117 -6.75 2.11 -2.73
CA VAL A 117 -6.93 1.00 -1.79
C VAL A 117 -5.56 0.47 -1.35
N LEU A 118 -5.27 0.53 -0.06
CA LEU A 118 -4.08 -0.04 0.57
C LEU A 118 -4.45 -1.31 1.34
N GLY A 119 -4.04 -2.47 0.84
CA GLY A 119 -4.22 -3.75 1.51
C GLY A 119 -3.06 -4.08 2.45
N ILE A 120 -3.38 -4.65 3.61
CA ILE A 120 -2.41 -5.14 4.61
C ILE A 120 -2.75 -6.56 5.02
N MET A 121 -1.73 -7.34 5.38
CA MET A 121 -1.90 -8.75 5.64
C MET A 121 -0.84 -9.35 6.58
N GLN A 122 -1.29 -10.08 7.60
CA GLN A 122 -0.46 -11.09 8.25
C GLN A 122 -0.42 -12.31 7.34
N ASN A 123 0.77 -12.70 6.91
CA ASN A 123 0.97 -13.74 5.92
C ASN A 123 2.13 -14.66 6.37
N PRO A 124 1.83 -15.85 6.94
CA PRO A 124 2.86 -16.80 7.35
C PRO A 124 3.82 -17.18 6.22
N HIS A 125 3.31 -17.27 4.98
CA HIS A 125 4.15 -17.57 3.81
C HIS A 125 5.18 -16.47 3.50
N TYR A 126 4.86 -15.20 3.81
CA TYR A 126 5.83 -14.11 3.64
C TYR A 126 7.05 -14.33 4.54
N LEU A 127 6.80 -14.70 5.80
CA LEU A 127 7.85 -14.97 6.78
C LEU A 127 8.66 -16.22 6.43
N GLU A 128 8.00 -17.31 6.00
CA GLU A 128 8.68 -18.52 5.49
C GLU A 128 9.65 -18.18 4.34
N MET A 129 9.21 -17.31 3.44
CA MET A 129 10.02 -16.88 2.29
C MET A 129 11.13 -15.91 2.68
N LEU A 130 11.04 -15.20 3.81
CA LEU A 130 12.08 -14.31 4.32
C LEU A 130 13.19 -15.07 5.05
N GLU A 131 12.84 -16.19 5.67
CA GLU A 131 13.80 -17.07 6.38
C GLU A 131 14.61 -17.99 5.46
N ALA A 132 14.15 -18.19 4.21
CA ALA A 132 14.74 -19.09 3.22
C ALA A 132 15.90 -18.46 2.42
#